data_AF-A0ABD7GJS5-F1
#
_entry.id   AF-A0ABD7GJS5-F1
#
_cell.length_a   1.000
_cell.length_b   1.000
_cell.length_c   1.000
_cell.angle_alpha   90.00
_cell.angle_beta   90.00
_cell.angle_gamma   90.00
#
_symmetry.space_group_name_H-M   'P 1'
#
loop_
_entity.id
_entity.type
_entity.pdbx_description
1 polymer ?
#
loop_
_entity_poly.entity_id
_entity_poly.type
_entity_poly.pdbx_seq_one_letter_code
_entity_poly.pdbx_strand_id
1 'polypeptide(L)' 'MTHVAFGEPYKSKPAVVASLDAELTYVYGSVTVCACNVATDGFDICVANASQGPRGPRVAWIAVP' A
#
# COMPACT_ATOMS: atom_id res chain seq x y z
N MET A 1 3.91 4.90 -7.28
CA MET A 1 3.09 3.67 -7.37
C MET A 1 4.06 2.51 -7.38
N THR A 2 3.82 1.49 -6.55
CA THR A 2 4.73 0.36 -6.39
C THR A 2 3.93 -0.93 -6.46
N HIS A 3 4.34 -1.85 -7.33
CA HIS A 3 3.68 -3.14 -7.50
C HIS A 3 4.11 -4.14 -6.42
N VAL A 4 3.17 -4.93 -5.92
CA VAL A 4 3.38 -6.02 -4.97
C VAL A 4 2.78 -7.30 -5.55
N ALA A 5 3.65 -8.30 -5.78
CA ALA A 5 3.23 -9.64 -6.18
C ALA A 5 2.94 -10.49 -4.94
N PHE A 6 1.92 -11.34 -5.02
CA PHE A 6 1.71 -12.38 -4.01
C PHE A 6 2.67 -13.55 -4.23
N GLY A 7 3.17 -14.15 -3.15
CA GLY A 7 4.06 -15.32 -3.25
C GLY A 7 3.39 -16.52 -3.94
N GLU A 8 2.08 -16.66 -3.74
CA GLU A 8 1.22 -17.58 -4.49
C GLU A 8 -0.06 -16.83 -4.92
N PRO A 9 -0.55 -17.05 -6.16
CA PRO A 9 -1.80 -16.43 -6.60
C PRO A 9 -3.02 -16.91 -5.81
N TYR A 10 -3.93 -16.00 -5.49
CA TYR A 10 -5.24 -16.32 -4.92
C TYR A 10 -6.16 -16.96 -5.96
N LYS A 11 -7.06 -17.84 -5.52
CA LYS A 11 -8.08 -18.47 -6.39
C LYS A 11 -9.12 -17.46 -6.91
N SER A 12 -9.36 -16.41 -6.15
CA SER A 12 -10.26 -15.30 -6.45
C SER A 12 -9.62 -13.99 -6.02
N LYS A 13 -10.12 -12.87 -6.54
CA LYS A 13 -9.60 -11.55 -6.19
C LYS A 13 -9.73 -11.31 -4.67
N PRO A 14 -8.62 -11.13 -3.92
CA PRO A 14 -8.65 -10.91 -2.48
C PRO A 14 -9.08 -9.49 -2.13
N ALA A 15 -9.49 -9.27 -0.88
CA ALA A 15 -9.55 -7.95 -0.28
C ALA A 15 -8.16 -7.58 0.28
N VAL A 16 -7.68 -6.38 -0.03
CA VAL A 16 -6.38 -5.89 0.44
C VAL A 16 -6.57 -4.61 1.23
N VAL A 17 -6.08 -4.62 2.47
CA VAL A 17 -6.01 -3.43 3.33
C VAL A 17 -4.55 -3.02 3.45
N ALA A 18 -4.25 -1.78 3.10
CA ALA A 18 -2.94 -1.19 3.25
C ALA A 18 -3.00 -0.05 4.28
N SER A 19 -1.97 0.05 5.11
CA SER A 19 -1.85 1.06 6.16
C SER A 19 -0.41 1.53 6.28
N LEU A 20 -0.23 2.70 6.86
CA LEU A 20 1.09 3.21 7.20
C LEU A 20 1.66 2.43 8.39
N ASP A 21 2.92 2.02 8.27
CA ASP A 21 3.67 1.18 9.23
C ASP A 21 4.79 1.97 9.94
N ALA A 22 4.48 3.18 10.40
CA ALA A 22 5.19 3.97 11.42
C ALA A 22 4.72 5.43 11.42
N GLU A 23 4.99 6.12 12.54
CA GLU A 23 5.01 7.59 12.62
C GLU A 23 5.84 8.17 11.49
N LEU A 24 5.18 8.85 10.57
CA LEU A 24 5.84 9.64 9.56
C LEU A 24 6.08 11.02 10.12
N THR A 25 7.35 11.42 10.18
CA THR A 25 7.72 12.82 10.40
C THR A 25 7.47 13.61 9.10
N TYR A 26 6.21 13.77 8.72
CA TYR A 26 5.84 14.71 7.67
C TYR A 26 5.80 16.12 8.23
N VAL A 27 6.37 17.06 7.49
CA VAL A 27 6.39 18.47 7.86
C VAL A 27 4.97 19.06 7.80
N TYR A 28 4.12 18.56 6.89
CA TYR A 28 2.70 18.95 6.75
C TYR A 28 1.86 17.86 6.05
N GLY A 29 0.60 17.69 6.47
CA GLY A 29 -0.44 16.98 5.71
C GLY A 29 -0.83 15.58 6.18
N SER A 30 -1.97 15.07 5.69
CA SER A 30 -2.42 13.69 5.87
C SER A 30 -1.96 12.83 4.70
N VAL A 31 -1.27 11.72 4.98
CA VAL A 31 -0.91 10.73 3.95
C VAL A 31 -1.97 9.65 3.89
N THR A 32 -2.44 9.36 2.68
CA THR A 32 -3.39 8.28 2.43
C THR A 32 -2.68 7.18 1.68
N VAL A 33 -2.90 5.95 2.13
CA VAL A 33 -2.41 4.75 1.47
C VAL A 33 -3.56 3.82 1.20
N CYS A 34 -3.59 3.23 0.01
CA CYS A 34 -4.56 2.21 -0.36
C CYS A 34 -3.94 1.19 -1.33
N ALA A 35 -4.59 0.04 -1.44
CA ALA A 35 -4.32 -0.93 -2.49
C ALA A 35 -5.18 -0.62 -3.72
N CYS A 36 -4.54 -0.52 -4.88
CA CYS A 36 -5.14 -0.29 -6.18
C CYS A 36 -4.92 -1.51 -7.07
N ASN A 37 -5.70 -1.62 -8.16
CA ASN A 37 -5.53 -2.65 -9.20
C ASN A 37 -5.39 -4.09 -8.63
N VAL A 38 -6.13 -4.39 -7.56
CA VAL A 38 -6.05 -5.70 -6.92
C VAL A 38 -6.51 -6.79 -7.89
N ALA A 39 -5.64 -7.75 -8.13
CA ALA A 39 -5.82 -8.93 -8.94
C ALA A 39 -5.49 -10.18 -8.11
N THR A 40 -5.56 -11.37 -8.73
CA THR A 40 -5.27 -12.64 -8.05
C THR A 40 -3.78 -12.86 -7.81
N ASP A 41 -2.92 -12.23 -8.59
CA ASP A 41 -1.47 -12.38 -8.59
C ASP A 41 -0.72 -11.21 -7.92
N GLY A 42 -1.41 -10.09 -7.69
CA GLY A 42 -0.83 -8.95 -7.00
C GLY A 42 -1.76 -7.75 -6.91
N PHE A 43 -1.16 -6.63 -6.55
CA PHE A 43 -1.83 -5.33 -6.44
C PHE A 43 -0.78 -4.21 -6.47
N ASP A 44 -1.26 -2.98 -6.57
CA ASP A 44 -0.39 -1.80 -6.49
C ASP A 44 -0.63 -1.04 -5.19
N ILE A 45 0.45 -0.58 -4.56
CA ILE A 45 0.40 0.39 -3.48
C ILE A 45 0.28 1.80 -4.07
N CYS A 46 -0.84 2.43 -3.77
CA CYS A 46 -1.13 3.82 -4.04
C CYS A 46 -0.86 4.66 -2.79
N VAL A 47 -0.01 5.67 -2.93
CA VAL A 47 0.24 6.67 -1.90
C VAL A 47 -0.18 8.02 -2.44
N ALA A 48 -1.06 8.72 -1.73
CA ALA A 48 -1.51 10.06 -2.05
C ALA A 48 -1.12 11.02 -0.92
N ASN A 49 -0.96 12.30 -1.27
CA ASN A 49 -0.70 13.40 -0.34
C ASN A 49 0.59 13.24 0.50
N ALA A 50 1.53 12.38 0.09
CA ALA A 50 2.85 12.34 0.69
C ALA A 50 3.61 13.61 0.31
N SER A 51 3.87 14.49 1.28
CA SER A 51 4.75 15.64 1.06
C SER A 51 6.18 15.16 0.83
N GLN A 52 7.04 16.00 0.23
CA GLN A 52 8.44 15.66 0.06
C GLN A 52 9.09 15.47 1.43
N GLY A 53 9.52 14.24 1.71
CA GLY A 53 10.30 13.86 2.87
C GLY A 53 11.53 13.06 2.43
N PRO A 54 12.58 13.00 3.26
CA PRO A 54 13.83 12.31 2.91
C PRO A 54 13.67 10.79 2.75
N ARG A 55 12.53 10.21 3.19
CA ARG A 55 12.19 8.80 3.05
C ARG A 55 10.73 8.65 2.64
N GLY A 56 10.46 7.71 1.73
CA GLY A 56 9.10 7.30 1.40
C GLY A 56 8.42 6.60 2.58
N PRO A 57 7.08 6.58 2.63
CA PRO A 57 6.37 5.98 3.74
C PRO A 57 6.57 4.47 3.77
N ARG A 58 6.69 3.91 4.99
CA ARG A 58 6.57 2.47 5.21
C ARG A 58 5.10 2.10 5.20
N VAL A 59 4.77 1.07 4.44
CA VAL A 59 3.41 0.60 4.26
C VAL A 59 3.35 -0.87 4.65
N ALA A 60 2.51 -1.19 5.63
CA ALA A 60 2.10 -2.55 5.92
C ALA A 60 0.80 -2.85 5.17
N TRP A 61 0.61 -4.11 4.83
CA TRP A 61 -0.59 -4.56 4.15
C TRP A 61 -0.94 -5.98 4.57
N ILE A 62 -2.23 -6.29 4.46
CA ILE A 62 -2.75 -7.64 4.59
C ILE A 62 -3.72 -7.91 3.44
N ALA A 63 -3.58 -9.10 2.86
CA ALA A 63 -4.49 -9.61 1.84
C ALA A 63 -5.28 -10.79 2.43
N VAL A 64 -6.59 -10.82 2.19
CA VAL A 64 -7.51 -11.85 2.67
C VAL A 64 -8.33 -12.35 1.47
N PRO A 65 -8.51 -13.68 1.29
CA PRO A 65 -9.27 -14.25 0.17
C PRO A 65 -10.69 -13.69 0.02
#